data_AF-A0A377U244-F1
#
_entry.id   AF-A0A377U244-F1
#
_cell.length_a   1.000
_cell.length_b   1.000
_cell.length_c   1.000
_cell.angle_alpha   90.00
_cell.angle_beta   90.00
_cell.angle_gamma   90.00
#
_symmetry.space_group_name_H-M   'P 1'
#
loop_
_entity.id
_entity.type
_entity.pdbx_description
1 polymer ?
#
loop_
_entity_poly.entity_id
_entity_poly.type
_entity_poly.pdbx_seq_one_letter_code
_entity_poly.pdbx_strand_id
1 'polypeptide(L)'
;MSRGEKMEFTIQKSIELGVSLITPLFSERCGVKLDAERLQKKIQQWQKIAIAACEQSGRNVVPEIRPAMQLETWCAEQDSGLKLKPAPARQRQH
;
A
#
# COMPACT_ATOMS: atom_id res chain seq x y z
N MET A 1 3.16 -2.95 -10.42
CA MET A 1 3.77 -2.51 -9.16
C MET A 1 4.92 -1.63 -9.57
N SER A 2 4.98 -0.39 -9.09
CA SER A 2 6.11 0.49 -9.40
C SER A 2 7.42 -0.18 -8.98
N ARG A 3 8.52 0.11 -9.70
CA ARG A 3 9.88 -0.34 -9.37
C ARG A 3 10.14 -0.14 -7.86
N GLY A 4 10.69 -1.16 -7.19
CA GLY A 4 10.63 -1.38 -5.73
C GLY A 4 10.79 -0.14 -4.85
N GLU A 5 11.76 0.71 -5.17
CA GLU A 5 12.06 1.96 -4.43
C GLU A 5 10.86 2.91 -4.27
N LYS A 6 10.01 3.04 -5.30
CA LYS A 6 8.83 3.92 -5.22
C LYS A 6 7.79 3.41 -4.21
N MET A 7 7.66 2.10 -4.09
CA MET A 7 6.72 1.50 -3.13
C MET A 7 7.24 1.68 -1.71
N GLU A 8 8.53 1.42 -1.49
CA GLU A 8 9.20 1.60 -0.19
C GLU A 8 9.07 3.03 0.32
N PHE A 9 9.35 4.01 -0.54
CA PHE A 9 9.16 5.43 -0.22
C PHE A 9 7.70 5.77 0.10
N THR A 10 6.75 5.22 -0.66
CA THR A 10 5.31 5.44 -0.42
C THR A 10 4.90 4.90 0.94
N ILE A 11 5.40 3.73 1.34
CA ILE A 11 5.10 3.12 2.64
C ILE A 11 5.66 3.99 3.76
N GLN A 12 6.94 4.34 3.70
CA GLN A 12 7.57 5.20 4.70
C GLN A 12 6.78 6.51 4.91
N LYS A 13 6.47 7.23 3.82
CA LYS A 13 5.72 8.49 3.90
C LYS A 13 4.28 8.32 4.33
N SER A 14 3.61 7.23 3.94
CA SER A 14 2.26 6.93 4.43
C SER A 14 2.23 6.79 5.96
N ILE A 15 3.29 6.22 6.53
CA ILE A 15 3.38 5.97 7.97
C ILE A 15 3.66 7.26 8.73
N GLU A 16 4.60 8.08 8.23
CA GLU A 16 4.85 9.44 8.73
C GLU A 16 3.57 10.29 8.72
N LEU A 17 2.68 10.08 7.74
CA LEU A 17 1.41 10.79 7.60
C LEU A 17 0.25 10.22 8.43
N GLY A 18 0.47 9.16 9.22
CA GLY A 18 -0.56 8.63 10.11
C GLY A 18 -1.44 7.52 9.53
N VAL A 19 -1.06 6.87 8.42
CA VAL A 19 -1.83 5.72 7.90
C VAL A 19 -1.84 4.57 8.91
N SER A 20 -3.01 3.96 9.15
CA SER A 20 -3.19 2.81 10.06
C SER A 20 -3.12 1.45 9.36
N LEU A 21 -3.40 1.41 8.05
CA LEU A 21 -3.51 0.19 7.27
C LEU A 21 -3.01 0.43 5.84
N ILE A 22 -2.15 -0.46 5.34
CA ILE A 22 -1.66 -0.45 3.96
C ILE A 22 -2.04 -1.76 3.29
N THR A 23 -2.83 -1.69 2.21
CA THR A 23 -3.14 -2.85 1.38
C THR A 23 -2.49 -2.71 0.01
N PRO A 24 -1.47 -3.52 -0.33
CA PRO A 24 -0.89 -3.51 -1.67
C PRO A 24 -1.92 -4.04 -2.69
N LEU A 25 -2.18 -3.28 -3.74
CA LEU A 25 -3.14 -3.67 -4.79
C LEU A 25 -2.43 -4.11 -6.07
N PHE A 26 -2.86 -5.23 -6.63
CA PHE A 26 -2.55 -5.60 -7.99
C PHE A 26 -3.47 -4.86 -8.94
N SER A 27 -2.90 -4.18 -9.95
CA SER A 27 -3.68 -3.62 -11.06
C SER A 27 -3.52 -4.47 -12.31
N GLU A 28 -4.51 -4.50 -13.19
CA GLU A 28 -4.49 -5.25 -14.47
C GLU A 28 -3.26 -4.95 -15.35
N ARG A 29 -2.65 -3.76 -15.19
CA ARG A 29 -1.43 -3.37 -15.92
C ARG A 29 -0.14 -3.90 -15.29
N CYS A 30 -0.24 -4.60 -14.17
CA CYS A 30 0.86 -5.32 -13.55
C CYS A 30 0.92 -6.72 -14.17
N GLY A 31 1.36 -6.82 -15.42
CA GLY A 31 1.55 -8.07 -16.17
C GLY A 31 2.66 -8.97 -15.61
N VAL A 32 2.81 -9.04 -14.29
CA VAL A 32 3.80 -9.86 -13.61
C VAL A 32 3.01 -10.80 -12.71
N LYS A 33 2.89 -12.06 -13.14
CA LYS A 33 2.65 -13.20 -12.24
C LYS A 33 3.82 -13.23 -11.27
N LEU A 34 3.80 -12.35 -10.26
CA LEU A 34 4.78 -12.34 -9.20
C LEU A 34 4.57 -13.63 -8.45
N ASP A 35 5.58 -14.50 -8.53
CA ASP A 35 5.71 -15.69 -7.70
C ASP A 35 5.34 -15.35 -6.25
N ALA A 36 4.42 -16.13 -5.66
CA ALA A 36 3.89 -15.89 -4.33
C ALA A 36 5.01 -15.77 -3.29
N GLU A 37 6.12 -16.50 -3.47
CA GLU A 37 7.30 -16.41 -2.62
C GLU A 37 7.98 -15.03 -2.70
N ARG A 38 8.12 -14.48 -3.90
CA ARG A 38 8.69 -13.14 -4.12
C ARG A 38 7.81 -12.06 -3.54
N LEU A 39 6.49 -12.22 -3.65
CA LEU A 39 5.52 -11.31 -3.05
C LEU A 39 5.63 -11.32 -1.52
N GLN A 40 5.71 -12.51 -0.91
CA GLN A 40 5.87 -12.65 0.53
C GLN A 40 7.15 -11.97 1.03
N LYS A 41 8.28 -12.15 0.32
CA LYS A 41 9.54 -11.44 0.62
C LYS A 41 9.38 -9.92 0.57
N LYS A 42 8.65 -9.39 -0.42
CA LYS A 42 8.35 -7.95 -0.50
C LYS A 42 7.49 -7.47 0.65
N ILE A 43 6.44 -8.21 1.00
CA ILE A 43 5.58 -7.86 2.15
C ILE A 43 6.40 -7.83 3.45
N GLN A 44 7.28 -8.81 3.66
CA GLN A 44 8.19 -8.81 4.82
C GLN A 44 9.13 -7.61 4.82
N GLN A 45 9.70 -7.24 3.68
CA GLN A 45 10.55 -6.05 3.55
C GLN A 45 9.77 -4.78 3.88
N TRP A 46 8.55 -4.65 3.37
CA TRP A 46 7.67 -3.52 3.64
C TRP A 46 7.29 -3.43 5.12
N GLN A 47 7.07 -4.58 5.78
CA GLN A 47 6.80 -4.60 7.22
C GLN A 47 7.98 -4.05 8.01
N LYS A 48 9.22 -4.38 7.61
CA LYS A 48 10.43 -3.83 8.26
C LYS A 48 10.54 -2.31 8.07
N ILE A 49 10.26 -1.82 6.87
CA ILE A 49 10.23 -0.37 6.59
C ILE A 49 9.17 0.31 7.46
N ALA A 50 8.02 -0.35 7.65
CA ALA A 50 6.96 0.20 8.47
C ALA A 50 7.33 0.33 9.95
N ILE A 51 7.99 -0.69 10.49
CA ILE A 51 8.51 -0.66 11.86
C ILE A 51 9.54 0.48 12.00
N ALA A 52 10.51 0.57 11.09
CA ALA A 52 11.54 1.62 11.14
C ALA A 52 10.94 3.04 11.01
N ALA A 53 9.94 3.22 10.15
CA ALA A 53 9.23 4.49 10.01
C ALA A 53 8.42 4.86 11.25
N CYS A 54 7.80 3.89 11.92
CA CYS A 54 7.12 4.11 13.20
C CYS A 54 8.10 4.51 14.31
N GLU A 55 9.23 3.82 14.43
CA GLU A 55 10.28 4.16 15.39
C GLU A 55 10.81 5.59 15.17
N GLN A 56 11.06 5.95 13.91
CA GLN A 56 11.58 7.28 13.55
C GLN A 56 10.55 8.40 13.75
N SER A 57 9.26 8.11 13.51
CA SER A 57 8.16 9.08 13.69
C SER A 57 7.63 9.15 15.13
N GLY A 58 8.15 8.33 16.06
CA GLY A 58 7.70 8.28 17.45
C GLY A 58 6.29 7.70 17.61
N ARG A 59 5.87 6.86 16.67
CA ARG A 59 4.51 6.31 16.61
C ARG A 59 4.43 5.00 17.38
N ASN A 60 3.56 4.93 18.39
CA ASN A 60 3.40 3.74 19.24
C ASN A 60 2.64 2.57 18.59
N VAL A 61 2.11 2.76 17.38
CA VAL A 61 1.33 1.75 16.67
C VAL A 61 1.94 1.55 15.29
N VAL A 62 2.38 0.32 15.01
CA VAL A 62 2.83 -0.09 13.68
C VAL A 62 1.61 -0.38 12.83
N PRO A 63 1.45 0.26 11.65
CA PRO A 63 0.33 -0.01 10.77
C PRO A 63 0.40 -1.43 10.21
N GLU A 64 -0.77 -2.01 10.00
CA GLU A 64 -0.88 -3.34 9.41
C GLU A 64 -0.63 -3.25 7.90
N ILE A 65 0.23 -4.14 7.37
CA ILE A 65 0.41 -4.33 5.93
C ILE A 65 -0.29 -5.63 5.53
N ARG A 66 -1.41 -5.51 4.83
CA ARG A 66 -2.21 -6.67 4.40
C ARG A 66 -1.54 -7.43 3.25
N PRO A 67 -1.90 -8.71 3.04
CA PRO A 67 -1.54 -9.43 1.83
C PRO A 67 -1.98 -8.65 0.58
N ALA A 68 -1.19 -8.75 -0.48
CA ALA A 68 -1.56 -8.08 -1.71
C ALA A 68 -2.80 -8.75 -2.32
N MET A 69 -3.77 -7.94 -2.75
CA MET A 69 -5.02 -8.42 -3.32
C MET A 69 -5.39 -7.67 -4.61
N GLN A 70 -6.34 -8.21 -5.36
CA GLN A 70 -6.84 -7.56 -6.56
C GLN A 70 -7.69 -6.33 -6.21
N LEU A 71 -7.67 -5.33 -7.08
CA LEU A 71 -8.42 -4.09 -6.90
C LEU A 71 -9.92 -4.39 -6.75
N GLU A 72 -10.45 -5.33 -7.54
CA GLU A 72 -11.85 -5.74 -7.55
C GLU A 72 -12.22 -6.36 -6.19
N THR A 73 -11.37 -7.25 -5.66
CA THR A 73 -11.55 -7.87 -4.35
C THR A 73 -11.57 -6.81 -3.24
N TRP A 74 -10.62 -5.88 -3.25
CA TRP A 74 -10.56 -4.79 -2.26
C TRP A 74 -11.76 -3.83 -2.34
N CYS A 75 -12.26 -3.57 -3.55
CA CYS A 75 -13.47 -2.77 -3.73
C CYS A 75 -14.71 -3.47 -3.17
N ALA A 76 -14.79 -4.79 -3.34
CA ALA A 76 -15.90 -5.62 -2.88
C ALA A 76 -15.92 -5.83 -1.36
N GLU A 77 -14.81 -5.62 -0.63
CA GLU A 77 -14.81 -5.70 0.83
C GLU A 77 -15.78 -4.68 1.43
N GLN A 78 -16.66 -5.11 2.32
CA GLN A 78 -17.45 -4.17 3.12
C GLN A 78 -16.59 -3.73 4.30
N ASP A 79 -16.05 -2.52 4.20
CA ASP A 79 -15.34 -1.88 5.29
C ASP A 79 -16.17 -0.68 5.74
N SER A 80 -16.38 -0.55 7.04
CA SER A 80 -17.08 0.59 7.66
C SER A 80 -16.27 1.89 7.59
N GLY A 81 -15.01 1.83 7.12
CA GLY A 81 -14.16 2.99 6.89
C GLY A 81 -14.45 3.76 5.59
N LEU A 82 -14.09 5.06 5.58
CA LEU A 82 -14.17 5.92 4.40
C LEU A 82 -13.12 5.49 3.35
N LYS A 83 -13.56 4.88 2.25
CA LYS A 83 -12.67 4.48 1.14
C LYS A 83 -12.37 5.67 0.20
N LEU A 84 -11.22 6.29 0.36
CA LEU A 84 -10.74 7.33 -0.56
C LEU A 84 -9.83 6.73 -1.65
N LYS A 85 -10.14 7.00 -2.91
CA LYS A 85 -9.28 6.67 -4.05
C LYS A 85 -8.77 7.96 -4.69
N PRO A 86 -7.45 8.21 -4.74
CA PRO A 86 -6.92 9.29 -5.56
C PRO A 86 -7.09 8.91 -7.03
N ALA A 87 -8.13 9.46 -7.66
CA ALA A 87 -8.28 9.50 -9.11
C ALA A 87 -7.76 10.86 -9.61
N PRO A 88 -7.18 10.95 -10.83
CA PRO A 88 -6.88 12.25 -11.40
C PRO A 88 -8.15 13.09 -11.39
N ALA A 89 -8.07 14.30 -10.83
CA ALA A 89 -9.13 15.28 -10.98
C ALA A 89 -9.37 15.44 -12.47
N ARG A 90 -10.58 15.09 -12.92
CA ARG A 90 -11.02 15.27 -14.30
C ARG A 90 -10.76 16.74 -14.64
N GLN A 91 -9.69 17.02 -15.40
CA GLN A 91 -9.46 18.33 -15.99
C GLN A 91 -10.69 18.57 -16.87
N ARG A 92 -11.58 19.44 -16.39
CA ARG A 92 -12.59 20.06 -17.23
C ARG A 92 -11.81 20.84 -18.27
N GLN A 93 -11.66 20.26 -19.45
CA GLN A 93 -11.27 21.00 -20.64
C GLN A 93 -12.36 22.06 -20.86
N HIS A 94 -11.96 23.32 -20.77
CA HIS A 94 -12.68 24.44 -21.36
C HIS A 94 -12.24 24.58 -22.81
#